data_AF-A0A938S6Q9-F1
#
_entry.id   AF-A0A938S6Q9-F1
#
_cell.length_a   1.000
_cell.length_b   1.000
_cell.length_c   1.000
_cell.angle_alpha   90.00
_cell.angle_beta   90.00
_cell.angle_gamma   90.00
#
_symmetry.space_group_name_H-M   'P 1'
#
loop_
_entity.id
_entity.type
_entity.pdbx_description
1 polymer ?
#
loop_
_entity_poly.entity_id
_entity_poly.type
_entity_poly.pdbx_seq_one_letter_code
_entity_poly.pdbx_strand_id
1 'polypeptide(L)'
;MTVSSKRPEQVAWASLILSLIFFGVAFLLGRWSGFFAVSAVSWQILAAALIWLVLAVQFHQRSRAEQEKLDMTQLAQERSSATIFQKGEHASLFAAAQRRLEVLEKWFIPVFAGIIAAYEIALGLYLLRGVAPAGQVQTQQPLVCAIVATTIAFLSFLLSRYATGMSAEPRWKPLRAGGSFFLAVAILCFALAIGLALLHFQIWAMLTIVGYVIPILLVVLGAETALNLVLDIYRPRMKGQYSRAAFDSRLLGIINEPGGIFRSVAAAIDYQFGFTVSQTWFYKLLEKAIVPLVLFSAVTLYLASSIVVVAPNEEAIVERFGSPVAGDGQVRLIGPGLHLKLPWPIDIAYRQPTQEIRDLPIGYVPRTDPKTGAIIPETRLLWGQTHYETEHDVLVATEYTADEVDQGLAQRAVPVGLIKANLPVQYRIKDVRAYVYNHSNPAKLLEGICYRELTRFGASATVEADDSFSGRPGAHESLLGAGRARAKD
;
A
#
# COMPACT_ATOMS: atom_id res chain seq x y z
N MET A 1 -7.99 38.53 -32.33
CA MET A 1 -9.28 38.26 -31.67
C MET A 1 -9.22 38.79 -30.25
N THR A 2 -10.03 39.78 -29.91
CA THR A 2 -10.11 40.37 -28.56
C THR A 2 -10.80 39.36 -27.63
N VAL A 3 -9.99 38.56 -26.93
CA VAL A 3 -10.50 37.54 -26.02
C VAL A 3 -11.22 38.22 -24.85
N SER A 4 -12.50 37.92 -24.66
CA SER A 4 -13.35 38.54 -23.64
C SER A 4 -12.88 38.21 -22.23
N SER A 5 -12.67 39.23 -21.39
CA SER A 5 -12.23 39.13 -19.99
C SER A 5 -13.29 38.56 -19.05
N LYS A 6 -14.57 38.57 -19.45
CA LYS A 6 -15.71 38.12 -18.62
C LYS A 6 -15.83 36.59 -18.52
N ARG A 7 -15.35 35.85 -19.52
CA ARG A 7 -15.44 34.38 -19.57
C ARG A 7 -14.70 33.68 -18.42
N PRO A 8 -13.41 33.96 -18.13
CA PRO A 8 -12.70 33.29 -17.02
C PRO A 8 -13.28 33.61 -15.64
N GLU A 9 -13.80 34.82 -15.45
CA GLU A 9 -14.45 35.24 -14.21
C GLU A 9 -15.72 34.41 -13.92
N GLN A 10 -16.58 34.24 -14.92
CA GLN A 10 -17.79 33.41 -14.81
C GLN A 10 -17.45 31.95 -14.49
N VAL A 11 -16.38 31.43 -15.08
CA VAL A 11 -15.93 30.05 -14.86
C VAL A 11 -15.41 29.86 -13.45
N ALA A 12 -14.66 30.83 -12.91
CA ALA A 12 -14.18 30.78 -11.54
C ALA A 12 -15.33 30.83 -10.52
N TRP A 13 -16.31 31.70 -10.72
CA TRP A 13 -17.52 31.76 -9.87
C TRP A 13 -18.38 30.49 -9.97
N ALA A 14 -18.62 30.00 -11.18
CA ALA A 14 -19.38 28.76 -11.37
C ALA A 14 -18.68 27.56 -10.71
N SER A 15 -17.35 27.47 -10.85
CA SER A 15 -16.55 26.41 -10.23
C SER A 15 -16.55 26.50 -8.70
N LEU A 16 -16.51 27.72 -8.14
CA LEU A 16 -16.66 27.95 -6.70
C LEU A 16 -18.02 27.47 -6.19
N ILE A 17 -19.11 27.91 -6.81
CA ILE A 17 -20.47 27.53 -6.39
C ILE A 17 -20.62 26.01 -6.44
N LEU A 18 -20.14 25.39 -7.52
CA LEU A 18 -20.21 23.95 -7.67
C LEU A 18 -19.35 23.21 -6.65
N SER A 19 -18.16 23.70 -6.33
CA SER A 19 -17.31 23.10 -5.29
C SER A 19 -17.96 23.15 -3.89
N LEU A 20 -18.70 24.22 -3.57
CA LEU A 20 -19.47 24.32 -2.33
C LEU A 20 -20.65 23.34 -2.31
N ILE A 21 -21.33 23.15 -3.45
CA ILE A 21 -22.39 22.15 -3.59
C ILE A 21 -21.81 20.74 -3.39
N PHE A 22 -20.70 20.41 -4.06
CA PHE A 22 -20.03 19.12 -3.92
C PHE A 22 -19.54 18.87 -2.50
N PHE A 23 -19.01 19.89 -1.83
CA PHE A 23 -18.64 19.81 -0.43
C PHE A 23 -19.85 19.48 0.44
N GLY A 24 -20.94 20.23 0.32
CA GLY A 24 -22.16 20.01 1.12
C GLY A 24 -22.74 18.61 0.93
N VAL A 25 -22.85 18.16 -0.32
CA VAL A 25 -23.35 16.82 -0.65
C VAL A 25 -22.42 15.74 -0.10
N ALA A 26 -21.12 15.81 -0.36
CA ALA A 26 -20.15 14.81 0.10
C ALA A 26 -20.02 14.78 1.63
N PHE A 27 -20.10 15.93 2.30
CA PHE A 27 -20.01 16.04 3.75
C PHE A 27 -21.22 15.40 4.44
N LEU A 28 -22.44 15.76 4.02
CA LEU A 28 -23.68 15.17 4.55
C LEU A 28 -23.72 13.66 4.30
N LEU A 29 -23.35 13.24 3.09
CA LEU A 29 -23.32 11.84 2.71
C LEU A 29 -22.25 11.05 3.47
N GLY A 30 -21.08 11.63 3.70
CA GLY A 30 -20.03 11.02 4.53
C GLY A 30 -20.47 10.84 5.99
N ARG A 31 -21.18 11.82 6.55
CA ARG A 31 -21.69 11.76 7.93
C ARG A 31 -22.84 10.75 8.09
N TRP A 32 -23.69 10.63 7.08
CA TRP A 32 -24.81 9.70 7.05
C TRP A 32 -24.39 8.25 6.79
N SER A 33 -23.50 8.04 5.80
CA SER A 33 -23.06 6.69 5.40
C SER A 33 -22.05 6.05 6.36
N GLY A 34 -21.34 6.85 7.16
CA GLY A 34 -20.32 6.39 8.08
C GLY A 34 -18.98 6.03 7.42
N PHE A 35 -18.84 6.20 6.10
CA PHE A 35 -17.59 5.94 5.40
C PHE A 35 -16.58 7.08 5.63
N PHE A 36 -15.50 6.77 6.34
CA PHE A 36 -14.40 7.72 6.58
C PHE A 36 -13.86 8.32 5.27
N ALA A 37 -13.63 7.50 4.24
CA ALA A 37 -13.08 7.96 2.96
C ALA A 37 -13.98 8.99 2.24
N VAL A 38 -15.31 8.85 2.35
CA VAL A 38 -16.27 9.83 1.79
C VAL A 38 -16.16 11.17 2.53
N SER A 39 -16.08 11.12 3.87
CA SER A 39 -15.88 12.33 4.67
C SER A 39 -14.53 13.00 4.37
N ALA A 40 -13.45 12.22 4.19
CA ALA A 40 -12.13 12.73 3.85
C ALA A 40 -12.12 13.46 2.49
N VAL A 41 -12.79 12.90 1.47
CA VAL A 41 -12.95 13.56 0.16
C VAL A 41 -13.68 14.91 0.30
N SER A 42 -14.69 15.01 1.16
CA SER A 42 -15.41 16.29 1.35
C SER A 42 -14.46 17.41 1.81
N TRP A 43 -13.57 17.14 2.77
CA TRP A 43 -12.59 18.11 3.24
C TRP A 43 -11.58 18.51 2.15
N GLN A 44 -11.24 17.59 1.25
CA GLN A 44 -10.44 17.92 0.08
C GLN A 44 -11.19 18.81 -0.92
N ILE A 45 -12.48 18.55 -1.17
CA ILE A 45 -13.32 19.40 -2.02
C ILE A 45 -13.41 20.82 -1.44
N LEU A 46 -13.42 20.96 -0.12
CA LEU A 46 -13.39 22.28 0.53
C LEU A 46 -12.06 23.02 0.28
N ALA A 47 -10.90 22.33 0.24
CA ALA A 47 -9.65 22.95 -0.24
C ALA A 47 -9.79 23.46 -1.68
N ALA A 48 -10.42 22.68 -2.57
CA ALA A 48 -10.69 23.12 -3.94
C ALA A 48 -11.54 24.41 -3.96
N ALA A 49 -12.55 24.50 -3.09
CA ALA A 49 -13.41 25.67 -2.97
C ALA A 49 -12.62 26.92 -2.52
N LEU A 50 -11.68 26.78 -1.58
CA LEU A 50 -10.80 27.87 -1.16
C LEU A 50 -9.91 28.37 -2.31
N ILE A 51 -9.34 27.46 -3.11
CA ILE A 51 -8.55 27.82 -4.30
C ILE A 51 -9.42 28.56 -5.32
N TRP A 52 -10.62 28.06 -5.60
CA TRP A 52 -11.56 28.72 -6.51
C TRP A 52 -12.03 30.09 -6.00
N LEU A 53 -12.12 30.29 -4.68
CA LEU A 53 -12.44 31.58 -4.08
C LEU A 53 -11.35 32.60 -4.38
N VAL A 54 -10.10 32.22 -4.16
CA VAL A 54 -8.95 33.08 -4.46
C VAL A 54 -8.90 33.41 -5.95
N LEU A 55 -9.13 32.42 -6.82
CA LEU A 55 -9.18 32.63 -8.27
C LEU A 55 -10.34 33.55 -8.68
N ALA A 56 -11.54 33.35 -8.15
CA ALA A 56 -12.70 34.19 -8.45
C ALA A 56 -12.47 35.65 -8.07
N VAL A 57 -11.92 35.89 -6.87
CA VAL A 57 -11.55 37.24 -6.42
C VAL A 57 -10.45 37.85 -7.29
N GLN A 58 -9.42 37.07 -7.64
CA GLN A 58 -8.33 37.51 -8.50
C GLN A 58 -8.83 37.90 -9.91
N PHE A 59 -9.67 37.07 -10.53
CA PHE A 59 -10.22 37.35 -11.86
C PHE A 59 -11.22 38.49 -11.85
N HIS A 60 -12.03 38.64 -10.79
CA HIS A 60 -12.95 39.77 -10.66
C HIS A 60 -12.21 41.11 -10.60
N GLN A 61 -11.16 41.20 -9.79
CA GLN A 61 -10.36 42.43 -9.66
C GLN A 61 -9.58 42.73 -10.94
N ARG A 62 -9.11 41.70 -11.66
CA ARG A 62 -8.50 41.86 -12.99
C ARG A 62 -9.47 42.34 -14.05
N SER A 63 -10.67 41.78 -14.10
CA SER A 63 -11.74 42.19 -15.02
C SER A 63 -12.06 43.67 -14.84
N ARG A 64 -12.12 44.16 -13.59
CA ARG A 64 -12.28 45.60 -13.28
C ARG A 64 -11.07 46.44 -13.72
N ALA A 65 -9.85 46.00 -13.44
CA ALA A 65 -8.64 46.71 -13.86
C ALA A 65 -8.47 46.77 -15.39
N GLU A 66 -8.89 45.73 -16.12
CA GLU A 66 -8.91 45.72 -17.58
C GLU A 66 -9.99 46.64 -18.15
N GLN A 67 -11.17 46.69 -17.54
CA GLN A 67 -12.23 47.64 -17.92
C GLN A 67 -11.75 49.08 -17.72
N GLU A 68 -11.18 49.42 -16.56
CA GLU A 68 -10.62 50.75 -16.32
C GLU A 68 -9.50 51.10 -17.31
N LYS A 69 -8.67 50.14 -17.72
CA LYS A 69 -7.64 50.35 -18.74
C LYS A 69 -8.25 50.62 -20.13
N LEU A 70 -9.33 49.94 -20.49
CA LEU A 70 -10.03 50.17 -21.76
C LEU A 70 -10.68 51.55 -21.76
N ASP A 71 -11.34 51.93 -20.66
CA ASP A 71 -11.92 53.26 -20.47
C ASP A 71 -10.83 54.34 -20.56
N MET A 72 -9.65 54.10 -19.98
CA MET A 72 -8.49 54.99 -20.14
C MET A 72 -8.04 55.12 -21.60
N THR A 73 -8.01 54.03 -22.37
CA THR A 73 -7.61 54.09 -23.78
C THR A 73 -8.63 54.80 -24.65
N GLN A 74 -9.92 54.62 -24.35
CA GLN A 74 -11.02 55.32 -25.04
C GLN A 74 -11.01 56.81 -24.70
N LEU A 75 -10.89 57.16 -23.42
CA LEU A 75 -10.76 58.55 -22.98
C LEU A 75 -9.49 59.22 -23.49
N ALA A 76 -8.39 58.48 -23.65
CA ALA A 76 -7.16 59.01 -24.26
C ALA A 76 -7.33 59.27 -25.76
N GLN A 77 -8.11 58.46 -26.47
CA GLN A 77 -8.49 58.70 -27.87
C GLN A 77 -9.45 59.89 -28.00
N GLU A 78 -10.44 60.01 -27.11
CA GLU A 78 -11.38 61.14 -27.07
C GLU A 78 -10.71 62.45 -26.63
N ARG A 79 -9.73 62.42 -25.73
CA ARG A 79 -8.96 63.60 -25.28
C ARG A 79 -8.01 64.17 -26.33
N SER A 80 -7.94 63.61 -27.53
CA SER A 80 -7.29 64.29 -28.67
C SER A 80 -7.98 65.62 -29.03
N SER A 81 -9.20 65.89 -28.54
CA SER A 81 -9.97 67.11 -28.84
C SER A 81 -10.36 68.01 -27.64
N ALA A 82 -10.04 67.70 -26.36
CA ALA A 82 -10.46 68.57 -25.24
C ALA A 82 -9.52 68.60 -24.00
N THR A 83 -9.15 69.85 -23.66
CA THR A 83 -8.59 70.50 -22.44
C THR A 83 -7.67 69.76 -21.45
N ILE A 84 -6.56 70.46 -21.15
CA ILE A 84 -5.38 70.03 -20.38
C ILE A 84 -5.60 69.98 -18.85
N PHE A 85 -6.70 70.55 -18.32
CA PHE A 85 -6.86 70.85 -16.89
C PHE A 85 -7.57 69.78 -16.04
N GLN A 86 -8.13 68.71 -16.62
CA GLN A 86 -8.74 67.59 -15.87
C GLN A 86 -7.84 66.34 -15.75
N LYS A 87 -6.53 66.48 -15.96
CA LYS A 87 -5.58 65.36 -15.95
C LYS A 87 -5.27 64.80 -14.55
N GLY A 88 -5.40 65.58 -13.47
CA GLY A 88 -4.95 65.21 -12.13
C GLY A 88 -5.91 64.31 -11.34
N GLU A 89 -7.17 64.75 -11.17
CA GLU A 89 -8.13 64.05 -10.29
C GLU A 89 -8.63 62.74 -10.88
N HIS A 90 -8.94 62.70 -12.18
CA HIS A 90 -9.39 61.48 -12.84
C HIS A 90 -8.30 60.39 -12.89
N ALA A 91 -7.03 60.76 -13.16
CA ALA A 91 -5.93 59.79 -13.15
C ALA A 91 -5.72 59.13 -11.78
N SER A 92 -5.99 59.85 -10.69
CA SER A 92 -5.90 59.28 -9.33
C SER A 92 -7.06 58.35 -8.97
N LEU A 93 -8.28 58.61 -9.47
CA LEU A 93 -9.44 57.73 -9.29
C LEU A 93 -9.31 56.43 -10.12
N PHE A 94 -8.77 56.51 -11.34
CA PHE A 94 -8.58 55.36 -12.24
C PHE A 94 -7.30 54.55 -11.98
N ALA A 95 -6.32 55.10 -11.25
CA ALA A 95 -5.20 54.31 -10.73
C ALA A 95 -5.59 53.44 -9.52
N ALA A 96 -6.81 53.58 -9.01
CA ALA A 96 -7.25 52.91 -7.79
C ALA A 96 -7.43 51.39 -7.99
N ALA A 97 -8.02 50.89 -9.09
CA ALA A 97 -8.14 49.44 -9.27
C ALA A 97 -6.80 48.78 -9.61
N GLN A 98 -5.90 49.46 -10.31
CA GLN A 98 -4.53 48.97 -10.50
C GLN A 98 -3.77 48.87 -9.18
N ARG A 99 -3.88 49.88 -8.30
CA ARG A 99 -3.30 49.81 -6.94
C ARG A 99 -3.94 48.70 -6.10
N ARG A 100 -5.26 48.52 -6.18
CA ARG A 100 -5.96 47.42 -5.49
C ARG A 100 -5.49 46.05 -6.01
N LEU A 101 -5.29 45.91 -7.31
CA LEU A 101 -4.74 44.71 -7.93
C LEU A 101 -3.31 44.44 -7.44
N GLU A 102 -2.43 45.44 -7.43
CA GLU A 102 -1.06 45.29 -6.93
C GLU A 102 -1.01 44.92 -5.44
N VAL A 103 -1.86 45.54 -4.62
CA VAL A 103 -1.99 45.20 -3.19
C VAL A 103 -2.49 43.76 -3.03
N LEU A 104 -3.48 43.35 -3.82
CA LEU A 104 -4.01 41.99 -3.81
C LEU A 104 -2.95 40.97 -4.25
N GLU A 105 -2.24 41.20 -5.35
CA GLU A 105 -1.18 40.31 -5.82
C GLU A 105 0.00 40.25 -4.83
N LYS A 106 0.28 41.35 -4.12
CA LYS A 106 1.37 41.42 -3.16
C LYS A 106 1.06 40.79 -1.80
N TRP A 107 -0.15 40.97 -1.29
CA TRP A 107 -0.51 40.56 0.07
C TRP A 107 -1.58 39.47 0.09
N PHE A 108 -2.64 39.60 -0.71
CA PHE A 108 -3.76 38.65 -0.65
C PHE A 108 -3.36 37.26 -1.13
N ILE A 109 -2.68 37.14 -2.28
CA ILE A 109 -2.26 35.84 -2.83
C ILE A 109 -1.36 35.06 -1.86
N PRO A 110 -0.26 35.61 -1.30
CA PRO A 110 0.60 34.84 -0.39
C PRO A 110 -0.08 34.55 0.95
N VAL A 111 -0.90 35.46 1.50
CA VAL A 111 -1.64 35.20 2.75
C VAL A 111 -2.62 34.05 2.56
N PHE A 112 -3.42 34.06 1.48
CA PHE A 112 -4.35 32.98 1.21
C PHE A 112 -3.65 31.68 0.84
N ALA A 113 -2.51 31.72 0.15
CA ALA A 113 -1.70 30.53 -0.08
C ALA A 113 -1.20 29.91 1.24
N GLY A 114 -0.77 30.74 2.20
CA GLY A 114 -0.40 30.29 3.54
C GLY A 114 -1.57 29.68 4.31
N ILE A 115 -2.77 30.29 4.23
CA ILE A 115 -3.99 29.75 4.83
C ILE A 115 -4.36 28.40 4.21
N ILE A 116 -4.30 28.27 2.87
CA ILE A 116 -4.60 27.02 2.16
C ILE A 116 -3.58 25.95 2.55
N ALA A 117 -2.28 26.27 2.59
CA ALA A 117 -1.25 25.33 3.00
C ALA A 117 -1.45 24.85 4.44
N ALA A 118 -1.74 25.78 5.36
CA ALA A 118 -2.03 25.45 6.76
C ALA A 118 -3.29 24.58 6.89
N TYR A 119 -4.35 24.90 6.13
CA TYR A 119 -5.58 24.11 6.06
C TYR A 119 -5.30 22.69 5.57
N GLU A 120 -4.59 22.53 4.46
CA GLU A 120 -4.28 21.23 3.85
C GLU A 120 -3.42 20.35 4.76
N ILE A 121 -2.39 20.91 5.39
CA ILE A 121 -1.54 20.19 6.34
C ILE A 121 -2.30 19.83 7.62
N ALA A 122 -2.99 20.80 8.24
CA ALA A 122 -3.68 20.57 9.51
C ALA A 122 -4.80 19.54 9.37
N LEU A 123 -5.62 19.65 8.32
CA LEU A 123 -6.68 18.66 8.06
C LEU A 123 -6.13 17.34 7.57
N GLY A 124 -5.08 17.33 6.75
CA GLY A 124 -4.40 16.10 6.36
C GLY A 124 -3.90 15.31 7.57
N LEU A 125 -3.24 15.98 8.52
CA LEU A 125 -2.78 15.36 9.77
C LEU A 125 -3.93 14.96 10.70
N TYR A 126 -4.98 15.77 10.80
CA TYR A 126 -6.18 15.46 11.58
C TYR A 126 -6.88 14.21 11.03
N LEU A 127 -7.07 14.13 9.72
CA LEU A 127 -7.67 12.98 9.06
C LEU A 127 -6.81 11.73 9.19
N LEU A 128 -5.47 11.83 9.08
CA LEU A 128 -4.55 10.71 9.29
C LEU A 128 -4.69 10.07 10.69
N ARG A 129 -4.90 10.89 11.72
CA ARG A 129 -5.14 10.39 13.09
C ARG A 129 -6.49 9.68 13.23
N GLY A 130 -7.46 10.01 12.37
CA GLY A 130 -8.79 9.41 12.36
C GLY A 130 -8.92 8.14 11.51
N VAL A 131 -7.85 7.71 10.81
CA VAL A 131 -7.89 6.49 10.00
C VAL A 131 -7.81 5.26 10.91
N ALA A 132 -8.97 4.67 11.21
CA ALA A 132 -9.03 3.35 11.85
C ALA A 132 -8.85 2.23 10.81
N PRO A 133 -8.15 1.12 11.14
CA PRO A 133 -8.08 -0.05 10.27
C PRO A 133 -9.51 -0.56 9.97
N ALA A 134 -9.77 -0.87 8.70
CA ALA A 134 -11.10 -1.20 8.22
C ALA A 134 -11.69 -2.41 8.97
N GLY A 135 -12.69 -2.12 9.79
CA GLY A 135 -13.46 -3.09 10.56
C GLY A 135 -14.10 -2.41 11.76
N GLN A 136 -15.41 -2.59 11.96
CA GLN A 136 -16.22 -2.12 13.11
C GLN A 136 -16.94 -0.75 13.00
N VAL A 137 -17.32 -0.28 11.81
CA VAL A 137 -18.35 0.78 11.70
C VAL A 137 -19.54 0.25 10.90
N GLN A 138 -20.75 0.38 11.45
CA GLN A 138 -21.99 0.11 10.71
C GLN A 138 -22.11 1.11 9.56
N THR A 139 -21.73 0.69 8.36
CA THR A 139 -21.80 1.51 7.16
C THR A 139 -23.13 1.30 6.44
N GLN A 140 -23.77 2.39 6.04
CA GLN A 140 -25.09 2.34 5.37
C GLN A 140 -24.97 2.64 3.87
N GLN A 141 -25.60 1.79 3.06
CA GLN A 141 -25.85 1.97 1.61
C GLN A 141 -24.65 2.46 0.77
N PRO A 142 -23.64 1.60 0.49
CA PRO A 142 -22.46 1.97 -0.30
C PRO A 142 -22.77 2.37 -1.74
N LEU A 143 -23.86 1.86 -2.33
CA LEU A 143 -24.22 2.13 -3.74
C LEU A 143 -24.62 3.59 -3.98
N VAL A 144 -25.38 4.20 -3.06
CA VAL A 144 -25.76 5.63 -3.17
C VAL A 144 -24.49 6.50 -3.12
N CYS A 145 -23.57 6.15 -2.23
CA CYS A 145 -22.28 6.82 -2.10
C CYS A 145 -21.44 6.72 -3.38
N ALA A 146 -21.42 5.53 -4.01
CA ALA A 146 -20.71 5.31 -5.27
C ALA A 146 -21.29 6.13 -6.43
N ILE A 147 -22.62 6.20 -6.55
CA ILE A 147 -23.30 6.98 -7.59
C ILE A 147 -22.96 8.46 -7.44
N VAL A 148 -23.10 9.01 -6.24
CA VAL A 148 -22.81 10.43 -5.97
C VAL A 148 -21.33 10.75 -6.19
N ALA A 149 -20.42 9.89 -5.71
CA ALA A 149 -18.99 10.05 -5.95
C ALA A 149 -18.66 10.04 -7.45
N THR A 150 -19.32 9.20 -8.24
CA THR A 150 -19.17 9.16 -9.70
C THR A 150 -19.66 10.45 -10.37
N THR A 151 -20.80 10.99 -9.93
CA THR A 151 -21.33 12.27 -10.43
C THR A 151 -20.37 13.43 -10.13
N ILE A 152 -19.86 13.50 -8.89
CA ILE A 152 -18.87 14.52 -8.49
C ILE A 152 -17.58 14.35 -9.31
N ALA A 153 -17.12 13.11 -9.51
CA ALA A 153 -15.94 12.83 -10.31
C ALA A 153 -16.08 13.32 -11.76
N PHE A 154 -17.20 12.99 -12.41
CA PHE A 154 -17.45 13.36 -13.80
C PHE A 154 -17.52 14.89 -14.00
N LEU A 155 -18.27 15.59 -13.14
CA LEU A 155 -18.41 17.03 -13.24
C LEU A 155 -17.11 17.77 -12.90
N SER A 156 -16.37 17.30 -11.88
CA SER A 156 -15.05 17.85 -11.54
C SER A 156 -14.04 17.62 -12.66
N PHE A 157 -14.08 16.45 -13.32
CA PHE A 157 -13.24 16.15 -14.47
C PHE A 157 -13.53 17.07 -15.66
N LEU A 158 -14.81 17.29 -15.97
CA LEU A 158 -15.22 18.17 -17.09
C LEU A 158 -14.75 19.62 -16.85
N LEU A 159 -14.95 20.14 -15.63
CA LEU A 159 -14.49 21.48 -15.27
C LEU A 159 -12.97 21.59 -15.20
N SER A 160 -12.29 20.56 -14.70
CA SER A 160 -10.84 20.46 -14.73
C SER A 160 -10.31 20.59 -16.16
N ARG A 161 -10.86 19.81 -17.10
CA ARG A 161 -10.43 19.83 -18.50
C ARG A 161 -10.72 21.17 -19.17
N TYR A 162 -11.87 21.77 -18.86
CA TYR A 162 -12.25 23.08 -19.37
C TYR A 162 -11.33 24.20 -18.85
N ALA A 163 -11.08 24.25 -17.54
CA ALA A 163 -10.21 25.24 -16.91
C ALA A 163 -8.75 25.11 -17.41
N THR A 164 -8.28 23.87 -17.58
CA THR A 164 -6.94 23.59 -18.10
C THR A 164 -6.82 23.97 -19.57
N GLY A 165 -7.84 23.70 -20.37
CA GLY A 165 -7.91 24.15 -21.77
C GLY A 165 -7.85 25.67 -21.90
N MET A 166 -8.56 26.40 -21.04
CA MET A 166 -8.47 27.87 -20.98
C MET A 166 -7.09 28.36 -20.52
N SER A 167 -6.42 27.63 -19.62
CA SER A 167 -5.12 28.03 -19.09
C SER A 167 -3.96 27.98 -20.10
N ALA A 168 -4.21 27.44 -21.31
CA ALA A 168 -3.25 27.48 -22.42
C ALA A 168 -2.93 28.92 -22.86
N GLU A 169 -3.88 29.84 -22.73
CA GLU A 169 -3.65 31.26 -22.97
C GLU A 169 -2.83 31.86 -21.81
N PRO A 170 -1.70 32.56 -22.06
CA PRO A 170 -0.85 33.12 -21.00
C PRO A 170 -1.61 34.02 -20.02
N ARG A 171 -2.71 34.65 -20.48
CA ARG A 171 -3.57 35.51 -19.66
C ARG A 171 -4.41 34.75 -18.62
N TRP A 172 -4.72 33.49 -18.88
CA TRP A 172 -5.60 32.67 -18.04
C TRP A 172 -4.85 31.56 -17.31
N LYS A 173 -3.52 31.60 -17.35
CA LYS A 173 -2.65 30.60 -16.74
C LYS A 173 -2.96 30.26 -15.27
N PRO A 174 -3.37 31.20 -14.39
CA PRO A 174 -3.72 30.87 -12.99
C PRO A 174 -4.91 29.91 -12.85
N LEU A 175 -5.80 29.83 -13.85
CA LEU A 175 -6.93 28.91 -13.87
C LEU A 175 -6.47 27.43 -13.86
N ARG A 176 -5.21 27.17 -14.24
CA ARG A 176 -4.55 25.86 -14.15
C ARG A 176 -4.56 25.31 -12.73
N ALA A 177 -4.33 26.15 -11.72
CA ALA A 177 -4.24 25.69 -10.33
C ALA A 177 -5.57 25.03 -9.89
N GLY A 178 -6.69 25.73 -10.10
CA GLY A 178 -8.04 25.22 -9.81
C GLY A 178 -8.40 24.00 -10.68
N GLY A 179 -8.04 24.02 -11.97
CA GLY A 179 -8.24 22.88 -12.87
C GLY A 179 -7.49 21.63 -12.43
N SER A 180 -6.22 21.77 -12.02
CA SER A 180 -5.38 20.65 -11.57
C SER A 180 -5.88 20.05 -10.25
N PHE A 181 -6.40 20.89 -9.34
CA PHE A 181 -6.99 20.43 -8.08
C PHE A 181 -8.32 19.68 -8.31
N PHE A 182 -9.17 20.16 -9.22
CA PHE A 182 -10.36 19.43 -9.64
C PHE A 182 -10.06 18.11 -10.35
N LEU A 183 -8.93 18.00 -11.06
CA LEU A 183 -8.47 16.72 -11.61
C LEU A 183 -8.19 15.72 -10.48
N ALA A 184 -7.46 16.16 -9.44
CA ALA A 184 -7.13 15.33 -8.28
C ALA A 184 -8.39 14.85 -7.56
N VAL A 185 -9.34 15.77 -7.31
CA VAL A 185 -10.65 15.45 -6.75
C VAL A 185 -11.39 14.43 -7.63
N ALA A 186 -11.40 14.63 -8.96
CA ALA A 186 -12.08 13.71 -9.87
C ALA A 186 -11.50 12.29 -9.83
N ILE A 187 -10.18 12.15 -9.86
CA ILE A 187 -9.49 10.85 -9.80
C ILE A 187 -9.79 10.16 -8.47
N LEU A 188 -9.74 10.88 -7.35
CA LEU A 188 -10.00 10.32 -6.03
C LEU A 188 -11.47 9.96 -5.82
N CYS A 189 -12.42 10.79 -6.29
CA CYS A 189 -13.84 10.46 -6.29
C CYS A 189 -14.15 9.24 -7.16
N PHE A 190 -13.47 9.08 -8.30
CA PHE A 190 -13.62 7.90 -9.15
C PHE A 190 -13.04 6.64 -8.50
N ALA A 191 -11.84 6.72 -7.92
CA ALA A 191 -11.25 5.63 -7.16
C ALA A 191 -12.10 5.24 -5.94
N LEU A 192 -12.67 6.23 -5.25
CA LEU A 192 -13.62 6.03 -4.15
C LEU A 192 -14.90 5.34 -4.63
N ALA A 193 -15.45 5.74 -5.78
CA ALA A 193 -16.63 5.11 -6.35
C ALA A 193 -16.39 3.63 -6.68
N ILE A 194 -15.23 3.29 -7.27
CA ILE A 194 -14.83 1.89 -7.50
C ILE A 194 -14.67 1.16 -6.16
N GLY A 195 -14.00 1.76 -5.19
CA GLY A 195 -13.83 1.16 -3.86
C GLY A 195 -15.16 0.86 -3.17
N LEU A 196 -16.12 1.78 -3.27
CA LEU A 196 -17.47 1.61 -2.75
C LEU A 196 -18.28 0.56 -3.52
N ALA A 197 -18.10 0.43 -4.83
CA ALA A 197 -18.71 -0.63 -5.62
C ALA A 197 -18.14 -2.03 -5.27
N LEU A 198 -16.82 -2.12 -5.05
CA LEU A 198 -16.14 -3.36 -4.67
C LEU A 198 -16.50 -3.87 -3.27
N LEU A 199 -17.02 -3.01 -2.39
CA LEU A 199 -17.59 -3.44 -1.11
C LEU A 199 -18.77 -4.40 -1.29
N HIS A 200 -19.51 -4.31 -2.40
CA HIS A 200 -20.56 -5.29 -2.71
C HIS A 200 -19.99 -6.72 -2.80
N PHE A 201 -18.75 -6.85 -3.25
CA PHE A 201 -18.00 -8.10 -3.34
C PHE A 201 -17.15 -8.41 -2.09
N GLN A 202 -17.37 -7.70 -0.97
CA GLN A 202 -16.62 -7.86 0.29
C GLN A 202 -15.11 -7.54 0.21
N ILE A 203 -14.68 -6.76 -0.79
CA ILE A 203 -13.26 -6.37 -0.95
C ILE A 203 -13.03 -5.00 -0.30
N TRP A 204 -12.46 -4.98 0.91
CA TRP A 204 -12.21 -3.76 1.70
C TRP A 204 -10.88 -3.06 1.38
N ALA A 205 -9.99 -3.73 0.65
CA ALA A 205 -8.62 -3.26 0.40
C ALA A 205 -8.59 -1.89 -0.29
N MET A 206 -9.38 -1.71 -1.35
CA MET A 206 -9.38 -0.46 -2.12
C MET A 206 -9.88 0.73 -1.30
N LEU A 207 -10.93 0.55 -0.51
CA LEU A 207 -11.46 1.61 0.36
C LEU A 207 -10.43 2.03 1.42
N THR A 208 -9.72 1.06 1.99
CA THR A 208 -8.65 1.30 2.97
C THR A 208 -7.53 2.11 2.34
N ILE A 209 -7.07 1.71 1.15
CA ILE A 209 -6.02 2.43 0.40
C ILE A 209 -6.46 3.86 0.12
N VAL A 210 -7.67 4.08 -0.42
CA VAL A 210 -8.19 5.42 -0.71
C VAL A 210 -8.30 6.27 0.56
N GLY A 211 -8.71 5.67 1.68
CA GLY A 211 -8.78 6.33 2.98
C GLY A 211 -7.44 6.86 3.50
N TYR A 212 -6.32 6.18 3.20
CA TYR A 212 -4.97 6.69 3.52
C TYR A 212 -4.45 7.66 2.45
N VAL A 213 -4.74 7.41 1.18
CA VAL A 213 -4.22 8.23 0.07
C VAL A 213 -4.75 9.66 0.13
N ILE A 214 -6.03 9.88 0.46
CA ILE A 214 -6.61 11.23 0.49
C ILE A 214 -5.91 12.15 1.52
N PRO A 215 -5.78 11.76 2.80
CA PRO A 215 -5.07 12.59 3.78
C PRO A 215 -3.59 12.77 3.48
N ILE A 216 -2.89 11.73 3.01
CA ILE A 216 -1.48 11.83 2.62
C ILE A 216 -1.33 12.85 1.49
N LEU A 217 -2.19 12.79 0.47
CA LEU A 217 -2.16 13.73 -0.64
C LEU A 217 -2.40 15.16 -0.16
N LEU A 218 -3.35 15.40 0.76
CA LEU A 218 -3.56 16.72 1.35
C LEU A 218 -2.31 17.25 2.05
N VAL A 219 -1.61 16.43 2.85
CA VAL A 219 -0.36 16.85 3.50
C VAL A 219 0.73 17.18 2.47
N VAL A 220 0.86 16.36 1.42
CA VAL A 220 1.86 16.57 0.36
C VAL A 220 1.58 17.85 -0.43
N LEU A 221 0.33 18.09 -0.81
CA LEU A 221 -0.09 19.32 -1.51
C LEU A 221 0.08 20.56 -0.62
N GLY A 222 -0.24 20.45 0.67
CA GLY A 222 -0.05 21.54 1.61
C GLY A 222 1.43 21.88 1.83
N ALA A 223 2.28 20.84 1.93
CA ALA A 223 3.73 21.01 2.01
C ALA A 223 4.32 21.61 0.73
N GLU A 224 3.82 21.21 -0.44
CA GLU A 224 4.21 21.81 -1.72
C GLU A 224 3.81 23.29 -1.79
N THR A 225 2.57 23.62 -1.39
CA THR A 225 2.07 25.00 -1.37
C THR A 225 2.87 25.87 -0.38
N ALA A 226 3.24 25.33 0.79
CA ALA A 226 4.12 26.00 1.74
C ALA A 226 5.53 26.23 1.17
N LEU A 227 6.11 25.24 0.50
CA LEU A 227 7.40 25.37 -0.15
C LEU A 227 7.35 26.40 -1.28
N ASN A 228 6.32 26.36 -2.12
CA ASN A 228 6.12 27.34 -3.19
C ASN A 228 5.95 28.75 -2.63
N LEU A 229 5.26 28.93 -1.50
CA LEU A 229 5.15 30.21 -0.82
C LEU A 229 6.51 30.74 -0.37
N VAL A 230 7.36 29.87 0.21
CA VAL A 230 8.74 30.23 0.59
C VAL A 230 9.56 30.60 -0.64
N LEU A 231 9.49 29.80 -1.71
CA LEU A 231 10.22 30.06 -2.95
C LEU A 231 9.75 31.33 -3.67
N ASP A 232 8.47 31.68 -3.57
CA ASP A 232 7.91 32.90 -4.15
C ASP A 232 8.43 34.17 -3.46
N ILE A 233 8.90 34.09 -2.20
CA ILE A 233 9.58 35.21 -1.52
C ILE A 233 10.91 35.54 -2.23
N TYR A 234 11.61 34.51 -2.71
CA TYR A 234 12.89 34.65 -3.41
C TYR A 234 12.72 34.90 -4.92
N ARG A 235 11.49 34.84 -5.45
CA ARG A 235 11.24 34.93 -6.88
C ARG A 235 11.19 36.38 -7.36
N PRO A 236 12.04 36.77 -8.34
CA PRO A 236 12.00 38.11 -8.93
C PRO A 236 10.66 38.38 -9.63
N ARG A 237 9.98 39.47 -9.27
CA ARG A 237 8.70 39.87 -9.88
C ARG A 237 8.95 40.77 -11.10
N MET A 238 8.90 40.19 -12.30
CA MET A 238 9.04 40.91 -13.56
C MET A 238 7.71 41.61 -13.93
N LYS A 239 7.75 42.93 -14.19
CA LYS A 239 6.55 43.69 -14.60
C LYS A 239 5.96 43.12 -15.89
N GLY A 240 4.67 42.78 -15.88
CA GLY A 240 3.93 42.31 -17.06
C GLY A 240 3.96 40.80 -17.32
N GLN A 241 4.71 40.02 -16.54
CA GLN A 241 4.61 38.55 -16.57
C GLN A 241 3.73 38.04 -15.42
N TYR A 242 2.90 37.03 -15.70
CA TYR A 242 2.08 36.39 -14.68
C TYR A 242 2.96 35.73 -13.62
N SER A 243 2.87 36.19 -12.38
CA SER A 243 3.35 35.41 -11.24
C SER A 243 2.52 34.13 -11.20
N ARG A 244 3.16 32.95 -11.33
CA ARG A 244 2.48 31.70 -11.00
C ARG A 244 1.97 31.85 -9.57
N ALA A 245 0.71 31.52 -9.33
CA ALA A 245 0.18 31.59 -7.98
C ALA A 245 0.86 30.52 -7.12
N ALA A 246 1.15 30.82 -5.86
CA ALA A 246 1.84 29.90 -4.95
C ALA A 246 1.08 28.55 -4.75
N PHE A 247 -0.23 28.55 -4.98
CA PHE A 247 -1.11 27.37 -4.93
C PHE A 247 -1.22 26.60 -6.27
N ASP A 248 -0.40 26.92 -7.27
CA ASP A 248 -0.25 26.10 -8.48
C ASP A 248 0.68 24.91 -8.18
N SER A 249 0.10 23.75 -7.88
CA SER A 249 0.85 22.52 -7.61
C SER A 249 1.51 22.01 -8.89
N ARG A 250 2.84 21.83 -8.84
CA ARG A 250 3.63 21.20 -9.91
C ARG A 250 3.29 19.72 -10.02
N LEU A 251 3.08 19.05 -8.89
CA LEU A 251 2.69 17.63 -8.86
C LEU A 251 1.38 17.39 -9.61
N LEU A 252 0.35 18.22 -9.34
CA LEU A 252 -0.92 18.13 -10.06
C LEU A 252 -0.81 18.65 -11.50
N GLY A 253 0.02 19.67 -11.71
CA GLY A 253 0.32 20.20 -13.03
C GLY A 253 0.93 19.17 -13.99
N ILE A 254 1.70 18.20 -13.48
CA ILE A 254 2.29 17.10 -14.24
C ILE A 254 1.21 16.15 -14.80
N ILE A 255 0.22 15.81 -13.99
CA ILE A 255 -0.85 14.87 -14.37
C ILE A 255 -1.76 15.52 -15.42
N ASN A 256 -1.95 16.83 -15.32
CA ASN A 256 -2.91 17.58 -16.13
C ASN A 256 -2.38 17.99 -17.53
N GLU A 257 -1.06 18.10 -17.68
CA GLU A 257 -0.38 18.34 -18.96
C GLU A 257 0.46 17.12 -19.37
N PRO A 258 -0.13 16.10 -20.03
CA PRO A 258 0.63 14.96 -20.52
C PRO A 258 1.69 15.45 -21.52
N GLY A 259 2.97 15.29 -21.16
CA GLY A 259 4.15 15.76 -21.90
C GLY A 259 4.99 16.83 -21.17
N GLY A 260 4.53 17.39 -20.04
CA GLY A 260 5.29 18.41 -19.29
C GLY A 260 6.59 17.90 -18.65
N ILE A 261 6.58 16.69 -18.07
CA ILE A 261 7.79 16.07 -17.50
C ILE A 261 8.79 15.77 -18.60
N PHE A 262 8.34 15.13 -19.68
CA PHE A 262 9.21 14.77 -20.79
C PHE A 262 9.81 16.00 -21.45
N ARG A 263 9.09 17.15 -21.51
CA ARG A 263 9.64 18.43 -21.98
C ARG A 263 10.62 19.09 -21.00
N SER A 264 10.44 18.92 -19.70
CA SER A 264 11.36 19.48 -18.69
C SER A 264 12.63 18.67 -18.55
N VAL A 265 12.53 17.33 -18.58
CA VAL A 265 13.67 16.43 -18.69
C VAL A 265 14.40 16.64 -20.01
N ALA A 266 13.66 16.75 -21.12
CA ALA A 266 14.20 17.16 -22.41
C ALA A 266 14.97 18.48 -22.34
N ALA A 267 14.38 19.53 -21.75
CA ALA A 267 15.03 20.82 -21.64
C ALA A 267 16.27 20.78 -20.73
N ALA A 268 16.26 19.96 -19.67
CA ALA A 268 17.41 19.77 -18.79
C ALA A 268 18.53 18.98 -19.49
N ILE A 269 18.19 17.97 -20.30
CA ILE A 269 19.13 17.24 -21.15
C ILE A 269 19.69 18.19 -22.22
N ASP A 270 18.84 18.91 -22.95
CA ASP A 270 19.26 19.87 -23.97
C ASP A 270 20.15 20.98 -23.36
N TYR A 271 19.89 21.39 -22.12
CA TYR A 271 20.72 22.34 -21.37
C TYR A 271 22.07 21.74 -20.94
N GLN A 272 22.07 20.54 -20.34
CA GLN A 272 23.28 19.90 -19.82
C GLN A 272 24.21 19.42 -20.94
N PHE A 273 23.64 19.00 -22.06
CA PHE A 273 24.37 18.42 -23.17
C PHE A 273 24.58 19.40 -24.33
N GLY A 274 23.85 20.52 -24.39
CA GLY A 274 24.04 21.57 -25.39
C GLY A 274 23.55 21.21 -26.80
N PHE A 275 22.91 20.06 -27.00
CA PHE A 275 22.28 19.64 -28.25
C PHE A 275 20.82 19.21 -28.03
N THR A 276 19.93 19.50 -28.98
CA THR A 276 18.48 19.26 -28.89
C THR A 276 18.13 17.79 -29.10
N VAL A 277 18.46 16.92 -28.15
CA VAL A 277 18.11 15.48 -28.17
C VAL A 277 16.60 15.30 -28.21
N SER A 278 15.88 16.17 -27.51
CA SER A 278 14.44 16.09 -27.32
C SER A 278 13.61 16.22 -28.61
N GLN A 279 14.16 16.85 -29.64
CA GLN A 279 13.49 17.03 -30.93
C GLN A 279 13.75 15.89 -31.91
N THR A 280 14.64 14.97 -31.59
CA THR A 280 14.93 13.81 -32.44
C THR A 280 13.74 12.85 -32.48
N TRP A 281 13.53 12.23 -33.64
CA TRP A 281 12.48 11.23 -33.82
C TRP A 281 12.61 10.07 -32.82
N PHE A 282 13.84 9.74 -32.41
CA PHE A 282 14.16 8.70 -31.43
C PHE A 282 13.54 8.98 -30.06
N TYR A 283 13.63 10.22 -29.55
CA TYR A 283 13.02 10.58 -28.27
C TYR A 283 11.50 10.48 -28.31
N LYS A 284 10.85 10.95 -29.39
CA LYS A 284 9.39 10.84 -29.57
C LYS A 284 8.93 9.38 -29.67
N LEU A 285 9.74 8.53 -30.31
CA LEU A 285 9.50 7.09 -30.37
C LEU A 285 9.62 6.47 -28.97
N LEU A 286 10.68 6.82 -28.22
CA LEU A 286 10.90 6.30 -26.87
C LEU A 286 9.81 6.75 -25.90
N GLU A 287 9.41 8.03 -25.92
CA GLU A 287 8.31 8.57 -25.10
C GLU A 287 6.99 7.81 -25.37
N LYS A 288 6.71 7.52 -26.65
CA LYS A 288 5.50 6.77 -27.04
C LYS A 288 5.60 5.27 -26.74
N ALA A 289 6.78 4.68 -26.81
CA ALA A 289 7.00 3.25 -26.67
C ALA A 289 7.23 2.79 -25.22
N ILE A 290 7.76 3.66 -24.34
CA ILE A 290 8.14 3.27 -22.99
C ILE A 290 6.92 2.89 -22.14
N VAL A 291 5.81 3.62 -22.26
CA VAL A 291 4.57 3.34 -21.53
C VAL A 291 3.97 1.97 -21.93
N PRO A 292 3.71 1.67 -23.22
CA PRO A 292 3.20 0.36 -23.60
C PRO A 292 4.21 -0.77 -23.33
N LEU A 293 5.52 -0.51 -23.40
CA LEU A 293 6.55 -1.51 -23.08
C LEU A 293 6.54 -1.86 -21.58
N VAL A 294 6.49 -0.86 -20.70
CA VAL A 294 6.42 -1.08 -19.24
C VAL A 294 5.12 -1.80 -18.89
N LEU A 295 3.99 -1.38 -19.48
CA LEU A 295 2.70 -2.03 -19.26
C LEU A 295 2.71 -3.47 -19.76
N PHE A 296 3.26 -3.73 -20.96
CA PHE A 296 3.45 -5.08 -21.48
C PHE A 296 4.33 -5.91 -20.56
N SER A 297 5.48 -5.39 -20.11
CA SER A 297 6.36 -6.07 -19.18
C SER A 297 5.66 -6.41 -17.86
N ALA A 298 4.88 -5.47 -17.30
CA ALA A 298 4.14 -5.70 -16.07
C ALA A 298 3.07 -6.78 -16.25
N VAL A 299 2.35 -6.78 -17.38
CA VAL A 299 1.37 -7.81 -17.72
C VAL A 299 2.04 -9.16 -17.96
N THR A 300 3.18 -9.21 -18.65
CA THR A 300 3.95 -10.45 -18.85
C THR A 300 4.44 -11.03 -17.53
N LEU A 301 4.99 -10.20 -16.64
CA LEU A 301 5.40 -10.63 -15.29
C LEU A 301 4.20 -11.12 -14.47
N TYR A 302 3.06 -10.43 -14.56
CA TYR A 302 1.84 -10.84 -13.90
C TYR A 302 1.34 -12.19 -14.43
N LEU A 303 1.36 -12.40 -15.75
CA LEU A 303 0.99 -13.68 -16.37
C LEU A 303 1.98 -14.79 -16.06
N ALA A 304 3.27 -14.49 -15.89
CA ALA A 304 4.27 -15.48 -15.47
C ALA A 304 3.94 -16.09 -14.09
N SER A 305 3.26 -15.35 -13.20
CA SER A 305 2.77 -15.88 -11.92
C SER A 305 1.71 -17.00 -12.04
N SER A 306 1.20 -17.22 -13.25
CA SER A 306 0.27 -18.30 -13.60
C SER A 306 0.96 -19.65 -13.78
N ILE A 307 2.27 -19.67 -14.01
CA ILE A 307 3.02 -20.91 -14.28
C ILE A 307 3.47 -21.53 -12.96
N VAL A 308 3.10 -22.80 -12.74
CA VAL A 308 3.55 -23.60 -11.59
C VAL A 308 4.29 -24.82 -12.11
N VAL A 309 5.48 -25.03 -11.57
CA VAL A 309 6.29 -26.23 -11.82
C VAL A 309 6.34 -27.03 -10.52
N VAL A 310 5.82 -28.26 -10.58
CA VAL A 310 5.81 -29.22 -9.47
C VAL A 310 6.88 -30.27 -9.73
N ALA A 311 7.77 -30.49 -8.76
CA ALA A 311 8.87 -31.44 -8.90
C ALA A 311 8.39 -32.91 -8.89
N PRO A 312 9.18 -33.87 -9.42
CA PRO A 312 8.81 -35.30 -9.48
C PRO A 312 8.43 -35.94 -8.13
N ASN A 313 8.97 -35.43 -7.03
CA ASN A 313 8.74 -35.92 -5.66
C ASN A 313 7.65 -35.13 -4.91
N GLU A 314 7.05 -34.12 -5.55
CA GLU A 314 6.10 -33.19 -4.92
C GLU A 314 4.69 -33.34 -5.49
N GLU A 315 3.72 -33.01 -4.64
CA GLU A 315 2.34 -32.74 -5.03
C GLU A 315 1.96 -31.34 -4.56
N ALA A 316 1.11 -30.66 -5.33
CA ALA A 316 0.67 -29.31 -5.03
C ALA A 316 -0.85 -29.24 -4.88
N ILE A 317 -1.32 -28.51 -3.86
CA ILE A 317 -2.73 -28.14 -3.74
C ILE A 317 -2.89 -26.70 -4.25
N VAL A 318 -3.84 -26.50 -5.16
CA VAL A 318 -4.17 -25.16 -5.67
C VAL A 318 -5.45 -24.64 -5.02
N GLU A 319 -5.31 -23.61 -4.20
CA GLU A 319 -6.42 -22.83 -3.68
C GLU A 319 -6.86 -21.79 -4.70
N ARG A 320 -8.18 -21.65 -4.88
CA ARG A 320 -8.79 -20.52 -5.58
C ARG A 320 -9.56 -19.67 -4.58
N PHE A 321 -9.15 -18.42 -4.40
CA PHE A 321 -9.72 -17.52 -3.39
C PHE A 321 -9.87 -18.19 -2.00
N GLY A 322 -8.88 -18.98 -1.60
CA GLY A 322 -8.86 -19.70 -0.32
C GLY A 322 -9.65 -21.01 -0.27
N SER A 323 -10.31 -21.44 -1.35
CA SER A 323 -10.94 -22.76 -1.43
C SER A 323 -10.04 -23.77 -2.16
N PRO A 324 -9.67 -24.91 -1.53
CA PRO A 324 -8.95 -26.00 -2.20
C PRO A 324 -9.84 -26.93 -3.03
N VAL A 325 -11.15 -26.74 -3.00
CA VAL A 325 -12.13 -27.64 -3.62
C VAL A 325 -12.61 -27.04 -4.95
N ALA A 326 -12.57 -27.84 -6.01
CA ALA A 326 -13.15 -27.50 -7.30
C ALA A 326 -14.70 -27.59 -7.26
N GLY A 327 -15.37 -27.06 -8.29
CA GLY A 327 -16.85 -27.02 -8.34
C GLY A 327 -17.51 -28.41 -8.42
N ASP A 328 -16.72 -29.46 -8.63
CA ASP A 328 -17.10 -30.88 -8.63
C ASP A 328 -16.98 -31.54 -7.24
N GLY A 329 -16.58 -30.79 -6.21
CA GLY A 329 -16.36 -31.32 -4.87
C GLY A 329 -15.03 -32.06 -4.68
N GLN A 330 -14.18 -32.13 -5.71
CA GLN A 330 -12.85 -32.75 -5.62
C GLN A 330 -11.77 -31.73 -5.23
N VAL A 331 -10.75 -32.21 -4.53
CA VAL A 331 -9.59 -31.40 -4.15
C VAL A 331 -8.76 -31.14 -5.39
N ARG A 332 -8.34 -29.89 -5.60
CA ARG A 332 -7.44 -29.52 -6.71
C ARG A 332 -6.01 -29.93 -6.40
N LEU A 333 -5.77 -31.24 -6.48
CA LEU A 333 -4.46 -31.83 -6.37
C LEU A 333 -3.78 -31.82 -7.74
N ILE A 334 -2.56 -31.31 -7.80
CA ILE A 334 -1.73 -31.24 -8.98
C ILE A 334 -0.49 -32.09 -8.74
N GLY A 335 -0.25 -33.05 -9.64
CA GLY A 335 0.92 -33.92 -9.60
C GLY A 335 2.17 -33.26 -10.22
N PRO A 336 3.25 -34.04 -10.39
CA PRO A 336 4.47 -33.56 -11.00
C PRO A 336 4.29 -33.10 -12.45
N GLY A 337 4.85 -31.94 -12.79
CA GLY A 337 4.78 -31.38 -14.12
C GLY A 337 4.61 -29.86 -14.17
N LEU A 338 4.40 -29.35 -15.39
CA LEU A 338 4.11 -27.94 -15.63
C LEU A 338 2.60 -27.75 -15.71
N HIS A 339 2.08 -26.92 -14.81
CA HIS A 339 0.66 -26.64 -14.70
C HIS A 339 0.41 -25.14 -14.78
N LEU A 340 -0.74 -24.78 -15.34
CA LEU A 340 -1.21 -23.40 -15.41
C LEU A 340 -2.30 -23.18 -14.36
N LYS A 341 -2.08 -22.21 -13.48
CA LYS A 341 -3.06 -21.69 -12.52
C LYS A 341 -3.42 -20.25 -12.88
N LEU A 342 -4.43 -19.67 -12.23
CA LEU A 342 -4.67 -18.23 -12.38
C LEU A 342 -3.55 -17.40 -11.72
N PRO A 343 -3.31 -16.17 -12.20
CA PRO A 343 -2.30 -15.31 -11.62
C PRO A 343 -2.66 -14.96 -10.17
N TRP A 344 -1.63 -14.67 -9.39
CA TRP A 344 -1.80 -14.23 -8.00
C TRP A 344 -2.60 -12.91 -7.97
N PRO A 345 -3.54 -12.68 -7.03
CA PRO A 345 -3.84 -13.44 -5.82
C PRO A 345 -4.98 -14.46 -5.95
N ILE A 346 -5.43 -14.77 -7.18
CA ILE A 346 -6.64 -15.59 -7.38
C ILE A 346 -6.38 -17.05 -7.05
N ASP A 347 -5.34 -17.64 -7.64
CA ASP A 347 -4.93 -19.02 -7.36
C ASP A 347 -3.55 -19.05 -6.65
N ILE A 348 -3.44 -19.82 -5.57
CA ILE A 348 -2.21 -20.03 -4.78
C ILE A 348 -1.91 -21.53 -4.73
N ALA A 349 -0.65 -21.92 -5.00
CA ALA A 349 -0.24 -23.32 -5.02
C ALA A 349 0.69 -23.64 -3.83
N TYR A 350 0.29 -24.60 -3.00
CA TYR A 350 1.10 -25.12 -1.89
C TYR A 350 1.72 -26.44 -2.29
N ARG A 351 3.05 -26.46 -2.43
CA ARG A 351 3.83 -27.66 -2.79
C ARG A 351 4.29 -28.39 -1.53
N GLN A 352 4.13 -29.71 -1.51
CA GLN A 352 4.63 -30.57 -0.44
C GLN A 352 5.29 -31.81 -1.04
N PRO A 353 6.47 -32.23 -0.55
CA PRO A 353 7.11 -33.45 -1.01
C PRO A 353 6.41 -34.66 -0.40
N THR A 354 5.54 -35.29 -1.19
CA THR A 354 4.78 -36.48 -0.78
C THR A 354 5.54 -37.78 -0.98
N GLN A 355 6.46 -37.83 -1.95
CA GLN A 355 7.19 -39.04 -2.28
C GLN A 355 8.54 -39.15 -1.56
N GLU A 356 8.94 -38.11 -0.84
CA GLU A 356 10.18 -38.08 -0.07
C GLU A 356 9.98 -38.64 1.34
N ILE A 357 10.90 -39.49 1.78
CA ILE A 357 10.97 -39.94 3.17
C ILE A 357 11.68 -38.85 3.96
N ARG A 358 11.00 -38.32 4.98
CA ARG A 358 11.55 -37.30 5.86
C ARG A 358 12.03 -37.92 7.16
N ASP A 359 13.20 -37.50 7.59
CA ASP A 359 13.76 -37.86 8.89
C ASP A 359 13.41 -36.79 9.92
N LEU A 360 12.81 -37.21 11.03
CA LEU A 360 12.56 -36.38 12.19
C LEU A 360 13.44 -36.89 13.36
N PRO A 361 14.51 -36.18 13.72
CA PRO A 361 15.36 -36.57 14.84
C PRO A 361 14.64 -36.28 16.17
N ILE A 362 14.46 -37.30 17.00
CA ILE A 362 13.85 -37.18 18.33
C ILE A 362 14.89 -37.54 19.39
N GLY A 363 15.01 -36.69 20.41
CA GLY A 363 15.97 -36.86 21.50
C GLY A 363 17.38 -36.37 21.19
N TYR A 364 17.64 -35.87 19.97
CA TYR A 364 18.90 -35.26 19.61
C TYR A 364 18.77 -34.23 18.49
N VAL A 365 19.75 -33.34 18.39
CA VAL A 365 19.90 -32.37 17.29
C VAL A 365 21.10 -32.79 16.43
N PRO A 366 20.89 -33.21 15.17
CA PRO A 366 21.97 -33.66 14.31
C PRO A 366 22.93 -32.51 13.96
N ARG A 367 24.22 -32.83 13.82
CA ARG A 367 25.20 -31.85 13.33
C ARG A 367 24.92 -31.55 11.86
N THR A 368 24.90 -30.27 11.53
CA THR A 368 24.69 -29.80 10.15
C THR A 368 25.94 -29.11 9.62
N ASP A 369 26.24 -29.29 8.34
CA ASP A 369 27.35 -28.58 7.69
C ASP A 369 26.97 -27.10 7.51
N PRO A 370 27.72 -26.14 8.06
CA PRO A 370 27.40 -24.71 7.99
C PRO A 370 27.40 -24.14 6.56
N LYS A 371 27.97 -24.84 5.56
CA LYS A 371 28.00 -24.37 4.17
C LYS A 371 26.86 -24.91 3.30
N THR A 372 26.38 -26.12 3.58
CA THR A 372 25.38 -26.82 2.76
C THR A 372 24.05 -27.03 3.47
N GLY A 373 24.02 -26.91 4.80
CA GLY A 373 22.84 -27.20 5.62
C GLY A 373 22.46 -28.69 5.67
N ALA A 374 23.27 -29.56 5.08
CA ALA A 374 23.02 -31.00 5.08
C ALA A 374 23.37 -31.61 6.45
N ILE A 375 22.61 -32.62 6.86
CA ILE A 375 22.87 -33.40 8.07
C ILE A 375 24.14 -34.24 7.84
N ILE A 376 25.12 -34.10 8.72
CA ILE A 376 26.33 -34.92 8.71
C ILE A 376 26.02 -36.23 9.44
N PRO A 377 26.00 -37.39 8.75
CA PRO A 377 25.72 -38.66 9.40
C PRO A 377 26.88 -39.04 10.32
N GLU A 378 26.62 -39.14 11.63
CA GLU A 378 27.61 -39.62 12.59
C GLU A 378 27.81 -41.12 12.39
N THR A 379 29.01 -41.52 11.96
CA THR A 379 29.31 -42.92 11.59
C THR A 379 29.95 -43.69 12.75
N ARG A 380 30.36 -43.02 13.83
CA ARG A 380 31.11 -43.63 14.95
C ARG A 380 30.42 -43.38 16.29
N LEU A 381 29.72 -44.39 16.79
CA LEU A 381 29.10 -44.41 18.12
C LEU A 381 30.07 -44.97 19.17
N LEU A 382 31.02 -44.14 19.61
CA LEU A 382 31.96 -44.46 20.69
C LEU A 382 31.44 -44.02 22.07
N TRP A 383 31.47 -44.93 23.04
CA TRP A 383 31.12 -44.62 24.43
C TRP A 383 31.97 -43.46 25.00
N GLY A 384 31.32 -42.60 25.79
CA GLY A 384 31.98 -41.47 26.47
C GLY A 384 32.19 -40.22 25.61
N GLN A 385 31.68 -40.20 24.38
CA GLN A 385 31.70 -39.01 23.51
C GLN A 385 30.27 -38.57 23.16
N THR A 386 30.08 -37.26 22.92
CA THR A 386 28.83 -36.71 22.40
C THR A 386 28.78 -36.88 20.89
N HIS A 387 27.76 -37.58 20.39
CA HIS A 387 27.60 -37.94 18.98
C HIS A 387 26.85 -36.87 18.19
N TYR A 388 25.96 -36.13 18.86
CA TYR A 388 25.15 -35.08 18.24
C TYR A 388 25.49 -33.70 18.80
N GLU A 389 24.90 -32.64 18.23
CA GLU A 389 25.12 -31.27 18.72
C GLU A 389 24.48 -31.07 20.09
N THR A 390 23.28 -31.61 20.27
CA THR A 390 22.59 -31.68 21.55
C THR A 390 21.94 -33.05 21.66
N GLU A 391 22.05 -33.66 22.83
CA GLU A 391 21.42 -34.94 23.18
C GLU A 391 20.55 -34.67 24.41
N HIS A 392 19.29 -35.08 24.35
CA HIS A 392 18.33 -34.85 25.42
C HIS A 392 18.28 -36.05 26.35
N ASP A 393 18.34 -35.78 27.64
CA ASP A 393 18.21 -36.81 28.67
C ASP A 393 16.72 -37.10 28.94
N VAL A 394 16.37 -38.38 28.95
CA VAL A 394 15.05 -38.90 29.29
C VAL A 394 15.14 -39.60 30.64
N LEU A 395 14.20 -39.28 31.53
CA LEU A 395 14.08 -39.93 32.84
C LEU A 395 13.42 -41.30 32.69
N VAL A 396 14.02 -42.30 33.30
CA VAL A 396 13.57 -43.70 33.26
C VAL A 396 13.64 -44.31 34.65
N ALA A 397 12.72 -45.22 34.98
CA ALA A 397 12.78 -45.98 36.22
C ALA A 397 13.96 -46.97 36.21
N THR A 398 14.73 -47.00 37.30
CA THR A 398 15.85 -47.93 37.48
C THR A 398 15.67 -48.71 38.77
N GLU A 399 16.03 -49.98 38.82
CA GLU A 399 16.09 -50.70 40.09
C GLU A 399 17.54 -50.68 40.61
N TYR A 400 17.79 -50.07 41.78
CA TYR A 400 19.05 -50.27 42.49
C TYR A 400 18.96 -51.52 43.35
N THR A 401 20.01 -52.33 43.37
CA THR A 401 20.23 -53.34 44.39
C THR A 401 20.56 -52.61 45.71
N ALA A 402 19.97 -53.03 46.82
CA ALA A 402 19.98 -52.32 48.12
C ALA A 402 21.37 -52.16 48.80
N ASP A 403 22.46 -52.50 48.12
CA ASP A 403 23.82 -52.47 48.67
C ASP A 403 24.54 -51.12 48.47
N GLU A 404 24.00 -50.19 47.66
CA GLU A 404 24.69 -48.94 47.28
C GLU A 404 24.13 -47.64 47.91
N VAL A 405 23.03 -47.70 48.69
CA VAL A 405 22.37 -46.49 49.22
C VAL A 405 22.05 -46.63 50.72
N ASP A 406 22.38 -45.60 51.51
CA ASP A 406 22.08 -45.51 52.94
C ASP A 406 20.59 -45.81 53.24
N GLN A 407 20.34 -46.75 54.15
CA GLN A 407 19.04 -47.43 54.34
C GLN A 407 17.89 -46.46 54.70
N GLY A 408 18.21 -45.26 55.18
CA GLY A 408 17.24 -44.20 55.49
C GLY A 408 16.71 -43.41 54.28
N LEU A 409 17.46 -43.33 53.18
CA LEU A 409 17.06 -42.66 51.92
C LEU A 409 16.34 -43.62 50.95
N ALA A 410 16.68 -44.91 51.01
CA ALA A 410 16.11 -45.96 50.16
C ALA A 410 14.61 -46.20 50.36
N GLN A 411 14.05 -45.87 51.54
CA GLN A 411 12.62 -46.04 51.82
C GLN A 411 11.73 -44.89 51.30
N ARG A 412 12.31 -43.78 50.82
CA ARG A 412 11.55 -42.58 50.38
C ARG A 412 11.86 -42.09 48.98
N ALA A 413 12.98 -42.49 48.37
CA ALA A 413 13.36 -42.07 47.03
C ALA A 413 12.97 -43.14 45.99
N VAL A 414 12.17 -42.75 44.98
CA VAL A 414 11.93 -43.59 43.81
C VAL A 414 13.20 -43.55 42.94
N PRO A 415 13.82 -44.70 42.65
CA PRO A 415 15.05 -44.73 41.87
C PRO A 415 14.79 -44.36 40.41
N VAL A 416 15.52 -43.34 39.92
CA VAL A 416 15.41 -42.82 38.56
C VAL A 416 16.79 -42.73 37.92
N GLY A 417 16.89 -43.18 36.67
CA GLY A 417 18.05 -43.04 35.81
C GLY A 417 17.82 -42.04 34.69
N LEU A 418 18.92 -41.54 34.12
CA LEU A 418 18.93 -40.70 32.93
C LEU A 418 19.45 -41.52 31.75
N ILE A 419 18.70 -41.53 30.66
CA ILE A 419 19.09 -42.19 29.41
C ILE A 419 18.99 -41.19 28.27
N LYS A 420 20.00 -41.22 27.40
CA LYS A 420 19.95 -40.52 26.12
C LYS A 420 19.36 -41.42 25.07
N ALA A 421 18.17 -41.07 24.58
CA ALA A 421 17.47 -41.84 23.56
C ALA A 421 17.55 -41.13 22.21
N ASN A 422 18.29 -41.71 21.27
CA ASN A 422 18.44 -41.18 19.92
C ASN A 422 17.51 -41.94 18.97
N LEU A 423 16.34 -41.37 18.65
CA LEU A 423 15.31 -42.04 17.85
C LEU A 423 15.03 -41.25 16.55
N PRO A 424 15.62 -41.64 15.41
CA PRO A 424 15.24 -41.09 14.12
C PRO A 424 13.89 -41.67 13.70
N VAL A 425 12.87 -40.81 13.58
CA VAL A 425 11.54 -41.19 13.10
C VAL A 425 11.40 -40.82 11.63
N GLN A 426 11.25 -41.82 10.77
CA GLN A 426 11.05 -41.61 9.34
C GLN A 426 9.56 -41.59 9.01
N TYR A 427 9.11 -40.56 8.29
CA TYR A 427 7.71 -40.47 7.89
C TYR A 427 7.56 -39.94 6.46
N ARG A 428 6.42 -40.25 5.84
CA ARG A 428 6.05 -39.79 4.50
C ARG A 428 4.62 -39.26 4.52
N ILE A 429 4.38 -38.18 3.77
CA ILE A 429 3.06 -37.55 3.68
C ILE A 429 2.18 -38.39 2.74
N LYS A 430 1.12 -38.99 3.29
CA LYS A 430 0.15 -39.79 2.51
C LYS A 430 -0.99 -38.94 1.93
N ASP A 431 -1.49 -37.98 2.70
CA ASP A 431 -2.58 -37.08 2.29
C ASP A 431 -2.15 -35.63 2.53
N VAL A 432 -1.92 -34.90 1.43
CA VAL A 432 -1.46 -33.51 1.46
C VAL A 432 -2.51 -32.59 2.05
N ARG A 433 -3.79 -32.85 1.80
CA ARG A 433 -4.87 -31.97 2.28
C ARG A 433 -4.94 -32.03 3.79
N ALA A 434 -4.97 -33.23 4.35
CA ALA A 434 -4.98 -33.39 5.80
C ALA A 434 -3.73 -32.75 6.44
N TYR A 435 -2.57 -32.91 5.79
CA TYR A 435 -1.30 -32.37 6.27
C TYR A 435 -1.28 -30.83 6.31
N VAL A 436 -1.84 -30.17 5.29
CA VAL A 436 -1.83 -28.70 5.15
C VAL A 436 -2.96 -28.02 5.94
N TYR A 437 -4.16 -28.60 5.98
CA TYR A 437 -5.33 -27.90 6.52
C TYR A 437 -5.70 -28.26 7.96
N ASN A 438 -5.40 -29.48 8.43
CA ASN A 438 -5.82 -29.88 9.79
C ASN A 438 -4.91 -29.28 10.87
N HIS A 439 -3.67 -28.93 10.52
CA HIS A 439 -2.65 -28.50 11.46
C HIS A 439 -1.87 -27.29 10.94
N SER A 440 -1.64 -26.30 11.78
CA SER A 440 -0.86 -25.09 11.43
C SER A 440 0.63 -25.37 11.26
N ASN A 441 1.18 -26.31 12.04
CA ASN A 441 2.57 -26.77 11.92
C ASN A 441 2.65 -28.29 12.16
N PRO A 442 2.45 -29.12 11.13
CA PRO A 442 2.39 -30.56 11.28
C PRO A 442 3.70 -31.19 11.73
N ALA A 443 4.86 -30.63 11.35
CA ALA A 443 6.17 -31.15 11.73
C ALA A 443 6.40 -31.03 13.25
N LYS A 444 6.16 -29.85 13.83
CA LYS A 444 6.28 -29.64 15.28
C LYS A 444 5.26 -30.43 16.08
N LEU A 445 4.06 -30.61 15.53
CA LEU A 445 3.04 -31.43 16.18
C LEU A 445 3.47 -32.89 16.24
N LEU A 446 4.03 -33.42 15.14
CA LEU A 446 4.54 -34.79 15.09
C LEU A 446 5.73 -34.96 16.05
N GLU A 447 6.64 -33.99 16.10
CA GLU A 447 7.74 -33.93 17.07
C GLU A 447 7.22 -33.98 18.52
N GLY A 448 6.23 -33.15 18.87
CA GLY A 448 5.62 -33.14 20.20
C GLY A 448 4.94 -34.45 20.57
N ILE A 449 4.28 -35.12 19.61
CA ILE A 449 3.71 -36.46 19.83
C ILE A 449 4.82 -37.47 20.09
N CYS A 450 5.87 -37.47 19.28
CA CYS A 450 7.01 -38.38 19.46
C CYS A 450 7.68 -38.18 20.82
N TYR A 451 7.93 -36.94 21.25
CA TYR A 451 8.47 -36.67 22.59
C TYR A 451 7.53 -37.10 23.72
N ARG A 452 6.22 -36.93 23.55
CA ARG A 452 5.23 -37.40 24.52
C ARG A 452 5.25 -38.93 24.65
N GLU A 453 5.24 -39.65 23.53
CA GLU A 453 5.29 -41.11 23.55
C GLU A 453 6.64 -41.62 24.07
N LEU A 454 7.76 -40.95 23.71
CA LEU A 454 9.08 -41.26 24.25
C LEU A 454 9.12 -41.10 25.78
N THR A 455 8.58 -40.00 26.29
CA THR A 455 8.53 -39.73 27.74
C THR A 455 7.62 -40.73 28.45
N ARG A 456 6.46 -41.05 27.86
CA ARG A 456 5.54 -42.05 28.40
C ARG A 456 6.18 -43.43 28.44
N PHE A 457 6.89 -43.80 27.38
CA PHE A 457 7.60 -45.06 27.29
C PHE A 457 8.75 -45.13 28.31
N GLY A 458 9.54 -44.06 28.43
CA GLY A 458 10.60 -43.95 29.44
C GLY A 458 10.07 -44.04 30.88
N ALA A 459 8.90 -43.46 31.15
CA ALA A 459 8.28 -43.53 32.48
C ALA A 459 7.69 -44.92 32.81
N SER A 460 7.25 -45.69 31.80
CA SER A 460 6.70 -47.04 32.00
C SER A 460 7.74 -48.14 32.01
N ALA A 461 8.90 -47.92 31.37
CA ALA A 461 9.89 -48.96 31.17
C ALA A 461 11.02 -48.89 32.21
N THR A 462 11.62 -50.05 32.50
CA THR A 462 12.74 -50.16 33.43
C THR A 462 14.05 -50.47 32.69
N VAL A 463 15.17 -49.98 33.24
CA VAL A 463 16.51 -50.34 32.79
C VAL A 463 16.99 -51.55 33.56
N GLU A 464 17.26 -52.65 32.85
CA GLU A 464 17.90 -53.84 33.44
C GLU A 464 19.40 -53.57 33.64
N ALA A 465 19.89 -53.86 34.85
CA ALA A 465 21.32 -53.83 35.16
C ALA A 465 21.97 -55.22 35.14
N ASP A 466 21.19 -56.32 35.12
CA ASP A 466 21.72 -57.69 35.27
C ASP A 466 20.84 -58.78 34.59
N ASP A 467 21.48 -59.82 34.03
CA ASP A 467 20.89 -60.93 33.23
C ASP A 467 19.93 -61.86 34.01
N SER A 468 19.68 -61.59 35.29
CA SER A 468 18.85 -62.41 36.19
C SER A 468 17.33 -62.17 36.04
N PHE A 469 16.92 -61.36 35.06
CA PHE A 469 15.57 -60.80 34.93
C PHE A 469 14.53 -61.72 34.24
N SER A 470 14.91 -62.93 33.82
CA SER A 470 14.07 -63.82 33.00
C SER A 470 12.84 -64.44 33.69
N GLY A 471 12.57 -64.14 34.97
CA GLY A 471 11.57 -64.86 35.78
C GLY A 471 10.46 -64.05 36.47
N ARG A 472 10.37 -62.72 36.35
CA ARG A 472 9.38 -61.90 37.09
C ARG A 472 8.23 -61.38 36.20
N PRO A 473 6.97 -61.34 36.73
CA PRO A 473 5.84 -60.76 36.01
C PRO A 473 6.01 -59.25 35.91
N GLY A 474 6.32 -58.76 34.70
CA GLY A 474 6.74 -57.37 34.43
C GLY A 474 7.94 -57.26 33.49
N ALA A 475 8.69 -58.36 33.28
CA ALA A 475 9.83 -58.45 32.37
C ALA A 475 9.52 -58.18 30.87
N HIS A 476 8.24 -57.99 30.53
CA HIS A 476 7.79 -57.70 29.17
C HIS A 476 7.86 -56.22 28.78
N GLU A 477 8.32 -55.31 29.66
CA GLU A 477 8.44 -53.86 29.40
C GLU A 477 9.86 -53.33 29.69
N SER A 478 10.86 -54.14 29.35
CA SER A 478 12.28 -53.76 29.41
C SER A 478 12.70 -52.90 28.20
N LEU A 479 13.45 -51.83 28.47
CA LEU A 479 13.97 -50.90 27.44
C LEU A 479 14.94 -51.55 26.45
N LEU A 480 15.77 -52.47 26.93
CA LEU A 480 16.82 -53.12 26.14
C LEU A 480 16.37 -54.46 25.55
N GLY A 481 15.50 -55.20 26.25
CA GLY A 481 15.01 -56.52 25.83
C GLY A 481 13.66 -56.47 25.12
N ALA A 482 12.60 -56.07 25.83
CA ALA A 482 11.21 -56.27 25.39
C ALA A 482 10.65 -55.18 24.46
N GLY A 483 11.22 -53.96 24.49
CA GLY A 483 10.89 -52.89 23.56
C GLY A 483 11.07 -53.27 22.08
N ARG A 484 11.99 -54.18 21.78
CA ARG A 484 12.20 -54.72 20.42
C ARG A 484 11.11 -55.68 19.95
N ALA A 485 10.41 -56.36 20.86
CA ALA A 485 9.39 -57.34 20.52
C ALA A 485 8.06 -56.67 20.13
N ARG A 486 7.64 -55.64 20.87
CA ARG A 486 6.40 -54.88 20.57
C ARG A 486 6.51 -53.96 19.35
N ALA A 487 7.71 -53.53 18.97
CA ALA A 487 7.91 -52.67 17.80
C ALA A 487 7.79 -53.42 16.45
N LYS A 488 7.71 -54.76 16.48
CA LYS A 488 7.64 -55.62 15.30
C LYS A 488 6.21 -55.99 14.90
N ASP A 489 5.26 -55.86 15.83
CA ASP A 489 3.81 -56.00 15.62
C ASP A 489 3.18 -54.63 15.35
#